data_AF-A0A7X5KQS4-F1
#
_entry.id   AF-A0A7X5KQS4-F1
#
_cell.length_a   1.000
_cell.length_b   1.000
_cell.length_c   1.000
_cell.angle_alpha   90.00
_cell.angle_beta   90.00
_cell.angle_gamma   90.00
#
_symmetry.space_group_name_H-M   'P 1'
#
loop_
_entity.id
_entity.type
_entity.pdbx_description
1 polymer ?
#
loop_
_entity_poly.entity_id
_entity_poly.type
_entity_poly.pdbx_seq_one_letter_code
_entity_poly.pdbx_strand_id
1 'polypeptide(L)'
;MDVSGRIIAVSGGDGVGKSTVCANLASLLSEDDKLVIVFGTRTDYPSIQSYFNILVPEERSLKKLYEDVSMDLSIDIKDYLVQYKNSNVFILTVPDNTKALTLADENLMPTQQQCKNIILSLQQLCDYLIIDCDTNIRNAMSAWGQNYADIVLHIVKLTQQGLRFTNAYMDYYNEIWRGKVIHIANADKNYIGTKKFENAVDVGLHFDLSLPYDEQVELSENTGVPAIENYHKLKLFSENYRSCIFELMNLVSSTND
;
A
#
# COMPACT_ATOMS: atom_id res chain seq x y z
N MET A 1 -2.63 -18.71 20.75
CA MET A 1 -1.58 -18.19 19.86
C MET A 1 -1.97 -16.76 19.62
N ASP A 2 -1.15 -15.79 20.04
CA ASP A 2 -1.41 -14.40 19.69
C ASP A 2 -1.49 -14.30 18.17
N VAL A 3 -2.65 -13.88 17.67
CA VAL A 3 -2.84 -13.69 16.23
C VAL A 3 -2.12 -12.39 15.91
N SER A 4 -0.92 -12.52 15.31
CA SER A 4 -0.18 -11.38 14.78
C SER A 4 -1.01 -10.71 13.67
N GLY A 5 -0.91 -9.38 13.54
CA GLY A 5 -1.62 -8.64 12.50
C GLY A 5 -1.34 -9.16 11.10
N ARG A 6 -2.28 -8.99 10.17
CA ARG A 6 -2.11 -9.45 8.79
C ARG A 6 -1.34 -8.43 7.98
N ILE A 7 -0.28 -8.87 7.30
CA ILE A 7 0.55 -8.02 6.44
C ILE A 7 0.02 -8.05 5.01
N ILE A 8 -0.29 -6.88 4.45
CA ILE A 8 -0.76 -6.68 3.08
C ILE A 8 0.23 -5.77 2.37
N ALA A 9 0.99 -6.29 1.41
CA ALA A 9 1.85 -5.45 0.58
C ALA A 9 1.11 -5.02 -0.69
N VAL A 10 1.18 -3.74 -1.04
CA VAL A 10 0.54 -3.19 -2.25
C VAL A 10 1.62 -2.79 -3.24
N SER A 11 1.67 -3.50 -4.37
CA SER A 11 2.71 -3.38 -5.39
C SER A 11 2.13 -3.02 -6.78
N GLY A 12 2.98 -2.59 -7.70
CA GLY A 12 2.57 -2.16 -9.04
C GLY A 12 3.39 -0.97 -9.56
N GLY A 13 3.15 -0.58 -10.81
CA GLY A 13 3.86 0.52 -11.47
C GLY A 13 3.60 1.91 -10.85
N ASP A 14 4.33 2.92 -11.32
CA ASP A 14 4.05 4.30 -10.92
C ASP A 14 2.69 4.78 -11.45
N GLY A 15 1.96 5.53 -10.62
CA GLY A 15 0.66 6.10 -11.00
C GLY A 15 -0.46 5.09 -11.24
N VAL A 16 -0.30 3.83 -10.82
CA VAL A 16 -1.34 2.79 -10.97
C VAL A 16 -2.40 2.82 -9.86
N GLY A 17 -2.24 3.65 -8.83
CA GLY A 17 -3.21 3.79 -7.73
C GLY A 17 -2.89 3.02 -6.44
N LYS A 18 -1.62 2.63 -6.20
CA LYS A 18 -1.21 1.91 -4.97
C LYS A 18 -1.60 2.66 -3.69
N SER A 19 -1.14 3.91 -3.55
CA SER A 19 -1.43 4.74 -2.38
C SER A 19 -2.93 5.01 -2.21
N THR A 20 -3.66 5.17 -3.31
CA THR A 20 -5.12 5.30 -3.33
C THR A 20 -5.80 4.06 -2.75
N VAL A 21 -5.41 2.87 -3.19
CA VAL A 21 -5.94 1.60 -2.66
C VAL A 21 -5.57 1.44 -1.19
N CYS A 22 -4.33 1.76 -0.80
CA CYS A 22 -3.89 1.71 0.60
C CYS A 22 -4.79 2.56 1.50
N ALA A 23 -5.02 3.83 1.14
CA ALA A 23 -5.80 4.75 1.96
C ALA A 23 -7.28 4.31 2.10
N ASN A 24 -7.89 3.88 1.00
CA ASN A 24 -9.28 3.42 1.01
C ASN A 24 -9.44 2.09 1.74
N LEU A 25 -8.54 1.13 1.50
CA LEU A 25 -8.57 -0.17 2.17
C LEU A 25 -8.31 -0.01 3.68
N ALA A 26 -7.37 0.86 4.08
CA ALA A 26 -7.09 1.11 5.49
C ALA A 26 -8.31 1.66 6.24
N SER A 27 -8.97 2.64 5.62
CA SER A 27 -10.14 3.27 6.20
C SER A 27 -11.28 2.27 6.37
N LEU A 28 -11.48 1.37 5.39
CA LEU A 28 -12.51 0.34 5.47
C LEU A 28 -12.16 -0.75 6.49
N LEU A 29 -10.90 -1.22 6.49
CA LEU A 29 -10.42 -2.24 7.43
C LEU A 29 -10.44 -1.75 8.87
N SER A 30 -10.33 -0.45 9.11
CA SER A 30 -10.41 0.15 10.45
C SER A 30 -11.83 0.28 10.99
N GLU A 31 -12.85 0.00 10.16
CA GLU A 31 -14.21 -0.20 10.65
C GLU A 31 -14.21 -1.40 11.64
N ASP A 32 -15.19 -1.48 12.53
CA ASP A 32 -15.29 -2.52 13.58
C ASP A 32 -14.11 -2.59 14.57
N ASP A 33 -13.56 -1.42 14.91
CA ASP A 33 -12.55 -1.24 15.97
C ASP A 33 -11.20 -1.93 15.71
N LYS A 34 -10.86 -2.12 14.43
CA LYS A 34 -9.61 -2.72 13.99
C LYS A 34 -8.49 -1.71 13.83
N LEU A 35 -7.31 -2.01 14.39
CA LEU A 35 -6.15 -1.15 14.26
C LEU A 35 -5.46 -1.44 12.93
N VAL A 36 -5.30 -0.39 12.11
CA VAL A 36 -4.63 -0.47 10.82
C VAL A 36 -3.43 0.46 10.79
N ILE A 37 -2.28 -0.06 10.38
CA ILE A 37 -1.09 0.74 10.09
C ILE A 37 -0.88 0.79 8.58
N VAL A 38 -0.78 2.00 8.02
CA VAL A 38 -0.32 2.24 6.65
C VAL A 38 1.14 2.63 6.69
N PHE A 39 2.00 1.77 6.15
CA PHE A 39 3.44 1.97 6.08
C PHE A 39 3.86 2.30 4.65
N GLY A 40 4.17 3.57 4.38
CA GLY A 40 4.71 4.01 3.10
C GLY A 40 6.22 3.86 3.05
N THR A 41 6.71 3.02 2.14
CA THR A 41 8.14 2.69 2.01
C THR A 41 8.92 3.62 1.08
N ARG A 42 8.20 4.53 0.40
CA ARG A 42 8.76 5.55 -0.49
C ARG A 42 9.63 6.54 0.29
N THR A 43 10.76 6.94 -0.30
CA THR A 43 11.79 7.73 0.37
C THR A 43 12.02 9.13 -0.20
N ASP A 44 11.41 9.46 -1.34
CA ASP A 44 11.70 10.67 -2.11
C ASP A 44 10.63 11.78 -1.99
N TYR A 45 9.37 11.44 -1.72
CA TYR A 45 8.29 12.39 -1.39
C TYR A 45 7.11 11.76 -0.61
N PRO A 46 6.36 12.57 0.16
CA PRO A 46 5.30 12.10 1.06
C PRO A 46 3.94 11.87 0.36
N SER A 47 3.78 10.80 -0.44
CA SER A 47 2.52 10.57 -1.19
C SER A 47 1.29 10.17 -0.37
N ILE A 48 1.42 9.34 0.67
CA ILE A 48 0.24 8.82 1.41
C ILE A 48 -0.46 9.91 2.22
N GLN A 49 0.30 10.87 2.75
CA GLN A 49 -0.17 12.01 3.53
C GLN A 49 -1.28 12.80 2.84
N SER A 50 -1.22 12.96 1.51
CA SER A 50 -2.23 13.72 0.76
C SER A 50 -3.62 13.09 0.89
N TYR A 51 -3.73 11.76 0.93
CA TYR A 51 -5.01 11.05 1.07
C TYR A 51 -5.62 11.16 2.47
N PHE A 52 -4.82 11.45 3.48
CA PHE A 52 -5.24 11.53 4.88
C PHE A 52 -5.20 12.97 5.44
N ASN A 53 -4.80 13.97 4.65
CA ASN A 53 -4.60 15.35 5.13
C ASN A 53 -3.85 15.40 6.48
N ILE A 54 -2.79 14.61 6.60
CA ILE A 54 -2.03 14.42 7.82
C ILE A 54 -0.62 14.97 7.65
N LEU A 55 -0.08 15.59 8.69
CA LEU A 55 1.32 16.00 8.74
C LEU A 55 2.11 14.96 9.54
N VAL A 56 3.18 14.46 8.94
CA VAL A 56 4.17 13.58 9.57
C VAL A 56 5.40 14.42 9.92
N PRO A 57 5.58 14.75 11.21
CA PRO A 57 6.71 15.55 11.63
C PRO A 57 7.99 14.69 11.66
N GLU A 58 9.14 15.35 11.59
CA GLU A 58 10.44 14.67 11.42
C GLU A 58 10.71 13.66 12.53
N GLU A 59 10.41 14.00 13.78
CA GLU A 59 10.65 13.16 14.95
C GLU A 59 9.79 11.89 15.02
N ARG A 60 8.72 11.81 14.23
CA ARG A 60 7.83 10.65 14.13
C ARG A 60 7.85 10.02 12.73
N SER A 61 8.90 10.27 11.97
CA SER A 61 8.97 9.88 10.56
C SER A 61 9.81 8.63 10.33
N LEU A 62 9.66 8.05 9.14
CA LEU A 62 10.49 6.96 8.64
C LEU A 62 11.99 7.31 8.63
N LYS A 63 12.33 8.58 8.34
CA LYS A 63 13.71 9.07 8.40
C LYS A 63 14.26 8.91 9.82
N LYS A 64 13.53 9.43 10.80
CA LYS A 64 13.97 9.37 12.21
C LYS A 64 14.03 7.93 12.70
N LEU A 65 13.07 7.10 12.30
CA LEU A 65 13.10 5.67 12.59
C LEU A 65 14.39 5.03 12.07
N TYR A 66 14.79 5.30 10.83
CA TYR A 66 16.03 4.78 10.25
C TYR A 66 17.29 5.27 10.97
N GLU A 67 17.34 6.54 11.34
CA GLU A 67 18.41 7.09 12.16
C GLU A 67 18.51 6.33 13.49
N ASP A 68 17.39 6.14 14.17
CA ASP A 68 17.39 5.58 15.51
C ASP A 68 17.65 4.07 15.53
N VAL A 69 17.08 3.28 14.59
CA VAL A 69 17.41 1.84 14.48
C VAL A 69 18.87 1.58 14.11
N SER A 70 19.55 2.55 13.50
CA SER A 70 20.98 2.44 13.21
C SER A 70 21.85 2.57 14.46
N MET A 71 21.33 3.24 15.50
CA MET A 71 22.05 3.54 16.75
C MET A 71 21.63 2.62 17.89
N ASP A 72 20.34 2.28 17.99
CA ASP A 72 19.74 1.51 19.09
C ASP A 72 18.63 0.59 18.57
N LEU A 73 18.72 -0.71 18.89
CA LEU A 73 17.73 -1.70 18.50
C LEU A 73 16.55 -1.81 19.49
N SER A 74 16.57 -1.06 20.59
CA SER A 74 15.56 -1.12 21.67
C SER A 74 14.44 -0.07 21.55
N ILE A 75 14.39 0.68 20.45
CA ILE A 75 13.37 1.70 20.22
C ILE A 75 11.95 1.11 20.17
N ASP A 76 10.97 1.85 20.68
CA ASP A 76 9.55 1.50 20.52
C ASP A 76 9.03 2.08 19.21
N ILE A 77 8.66 1.20 18.28
CA ILE A 77 8.20 1.64 16.95
C ILE A 77 6.86 2.41 17.00
N LYS A 78 6.10 2.31 18.10
CA LYS A 78 4.87 3.08 18.32
C LYS A 78 5.10 4.58 18.29
N ASP A 79 6.26 5.05 18.73
CA ASP A 79 6.54 6.48 18.88
C ASP A 79 6.52 7.21 17.52
N TYR A 80 6.79 6.47 16.44
CA TYR A 80 6.81 6.95 15.07
C TYR A 80 5.45 6.89 14.35
N LEU A 81 4.40 6.34 14.97
CA LEU A 81 3.11 6.17 14.32
C LEU A 81 2.24 7.42 14.44
N VAL A 82 1.98 8.12 13.34
CA VAL A 82 1.10 9.29 13.36
C VAL A 82 -0.35 8.86 13.14
N GLN A 83 -1.23 9.21 14.08
CA GLN A 83 -2.65 8.82 14.02
C GLN A 83 -3.42 9.72 13.06
N TYR A 84 -4.20 9.12 12.17
CA TYR A 84 -5.13 9.84 11.31
C TYR A 84 -6.41 10.18 12.07
N LYS A 85 -6.64 11.49 12.32
CA LYS A 85 -7.80 11.99 13.09
C LYS A 85 -7.91 11.21 14.42
N ASN A 86 -9.13 11.00 14.92
CA ASN A 86 -9.43 10.09 16.03
C ASN A 86 -9.90 8.73 15.49
N SER A 87 -9.21 8.18 14.50
CA SER A 87 -9.54 6.86 13.90
C SER A 87 -8.56 5.78 14.37
N ASN A 88 -8.83 4.53 14.02
CA ASN A 88 -7.92 3.41 14.25
C ASN A 88 -6.90 3.23 13.11
N VAL A 89 -6.71 4.24 12.26
CA VAL A 89 -5.68 4.28 11.21
C VAL A 89 -4.47 5.07 11.69
N PHE A 90 -3.30 4.44 11.60
CA PHE A 90 -2.00 5.03 11.90
C PHE A 90 -1.11 4.97 10.67
N ILE A 91 -0.21 5.94 10.53
CA ILE A 91 0.63 6.09 9.35
C ILE A 91 2.10 6.21 9.76
N LEU A 92 2.97 5.50 9.03
CA LEU A 92 4.41 5.66 9.08
C LEU A 92 4.94 5.92 7.67
N THR A 93 5.52 7.09 7.47
CA THR A 93 6.03 7.57 6.18
C THR A 93 7.19 8.54 6.41
N VAL A 94 7.83 8.97 5.33
CA VAL A 94 8.79 10.09 5.36
C VAL A 94 8.13 11.39 5.84
N PRO A 95 8.89 12.37 6.38
CA PRO A 95 8.29 13.62 6.87
C PRO A 95 7.78 14.52 5.73
N ASP A 96 6.87 15.46 6.03
CA ASP A 96 6.29 16.36 5.01
C ASP A 96 7.32 17.20 4.24
N ASN A 97 8.42 17.55 4.89
CA ASN A 97 9.49 18.38 4.32
C ASN A 97 10.50 17.58 3.49
N THR A 98 10.22 16.30 3.22
CA THR A 98 11.11 15.40 2.47
C THR A 98 11.44 15.94 1.09
N LYS A 99 12.71 15.84 0.73
CA LYS A 99 13.23 16.10 -0.61
C LYS A 99 13.77 14.80 -1.17
N ALA A 100 13.88 14.71 -2.49
CA ALA A 100 14.35 13.50 -3.17
C ALA A 100 15.71 12.95 -2.68
N LEU A 101 16.56 13.80 -2.08
CA LEU A 101 17.87 13.43 -1.56
C LEU A 101 17.92 13.19 -0.04
N THR A 102 16.81 13.40 0.68
CA THR A 102 16.76 13.31 2.15
C THR A 102 17.17 11.92 2.66
N LEU A 103 16.85 10.86 1.92
CA LEU A 103 17.16 9.46 2.24
C LEU A 103 18.02 8.81 1.15
N ALA A 104 18.85 9.59 0.44
CA ALA A 104 19.74 9.08 -0.59
C ALA A 104 21.07 8.51 -0.04
N ASP A 105 21.37 8.75 1.24
CA ASP A 105 22.55 8.17 1.90
C ASP A 105 22.31 6.69 2.21
N GLU A 106 23.08 5.82 1.56
CA GLU A 106 23.01 4.37 1.77
C GLU A 106 23.35 3.98 3.22
N ASN A 107 24.13 4.78 3.94
CA ASN A 107 24.47 4.49 5.35
C ASN A 107 23.27 4.69 6.28
N LEU A 108 22.25 5.44 5.84
CA LEU A 108 21.01 5.63 6.58
C LEU A 108 19.99 4.52 6.28
N MET A 109 20.19 3.74 5.22
CA MET A 109 19.23 2.70 4.85
C MET A 109 19.32 1.51 5.80
N PRO A 110 18.18 0.97 6.28
CA PRO A 110 18.18 -0.17 7.17
C PRO A 110 18.76 -1.40 6.48
N THR A 111 19.55 -2.18 7.23
CA THR A 111 19.97 -3.52 6.84
C THR A 111 18.76 -4.46 6.73
N GLN A 112 18.94 -5.60 6.05
CA GLN A 112 17.90 -6.64 5.96
C GLN A 112 17.30 -7.02 7.33
N GLN A 113 18.13 -7.17 8.36
CA GLN A 113 17.66 -7.55 9.70
C GLN A 113 16.85 -6.41 10.35
N GLN A 114 17.25 -5.15 10.15
CA GLN A 114 16.47 -3.99 10.60
C GLN A 114 15.15 -3.89 9.86
N CYS A 115 15.11 -4.07 8.53
CA CYS A 115 13.88 -4.10 7.76
C CYS A 115 12.88 -5.14 8.31
N LYS A 116 13.38 -6.36 8.55
CA LYS A 116 12.58 -7.44 9.15
C LYS A 116 12.03 -7.03 10.51
N ASN A 117 12.87 -6.50 11.39
CA ASN A 117 12.47 -6.12 12.74
C ASN A 117 11.42 -5.01 12.72
N ILE A 118 11.57 -4.01 11.84
CA ILE A 118 10.58 -2.95 11.63
C ILE A 118 9.22 -3.53 11.23
N ILE A 119 9.19 -4.37 10.18
CA ILE A 119 7.94 -4.97 9.69
C ILE A 119 7.25 -5.79 10.76
N LEU A 120 7.99 -6.68 11.43
CA LEU A 120 7.41 -7.56 12.47
C LEU A 120 6.98 -6.78 13.71
N SER A 121 7.70 -5.70 14.07
CA SER A 121 7.30 -4.84 15.17
C SER A 121 5.99 -4.14 14.84
N LEU A 122 5.86 -3.54 13.63
CA LEU A 122 4.60 -2.92 13.18
C LEU A 122 3.44 -3.93 13.15
N GLN A 123 3.70 -5.15 12.67
CA GLN A 123 2.71 -6.23 12.60
C GLN A 123 2.12 -6.58 13.98
N GLN A 124 2.96 -6.58 15.02
CA GLN A 124 2.53 -6.89 16.39
C GLN A 124 1.62 -5.81 17.01
N LEU A 125 1.55 -4.63 16.41
CA LEU A 125 0.79 -3.49 16.95
C LEU A 125 -0.61 -3.36 16.37
N CYS A 126 -0.92 -4.08 15.30
CA CYS A 126 -2.12 -3.85 14.49
C CYS A 126 -2.85 -5.15 14.17
N ASP A 127 -4.11 -5.03 13.78
CA ASP A 127 -4.85 -6.11 13.12
C ASP A 127 -4.42 -6.24 11.66
N TYR A 128 -4.11 -5.11 11.00
CA TYR A 128 -3.66 -5.07 9.61
C TYR A 128 -2.50 -4.09 9.40
N LEU A 129 -1.42 -4.57 8.78
CA LEU A 129 -0.31 -3.76 8.29
C LEU A 129 -0.38 -3.66 6.77
N ILE A 130 -0.71 -2.48 6.24
CA ILE A 130 -0.71 -2.21 4.80
C ILE A 130 0.61 -1.53 4.42
N ILE A 131 1.40 -2.18 3.57
CA ILE A 131 2.69 -1.67 3.10
C ILE A 131 2.53 -1.09 1.68
N ASP A 132 2.55 0.23 1.55
CA ASP A 132 2.58 0.92 0.25
C ASP A 132 4.00 0.82 -0.31
N CYS A 133 4.20 -0.13 -1.23
CA CYS A 133 5.51 -0.43 -1.79
C CYS A 133 5.92 0.63 -2.83
N ASP A 134 7.19 0.99 -2.83
CA ASP A 134 7.78 1.75 -3.91
C ASP A 134 7.79 0.90 -5.19
N THR A 135 7.73 1.57 -6.34
CA THR A 135 7.89 0.93 -7.65
C THR A 135 9.33 0.50 -7.87
N ASN A 136 10.30 1.12 -7.20
CA ASN A 136 11.70 0.74 -7.28
C ASN A 136 11.97 -0.57 -6.54
N ILE A 137 12.19 -1.66 -7.30
CA ILE A 137 12.52 -2.99 -6.76
C ILE A 137 13.79 -3.02 -5.89
N ARG A 138 14.67 -2.01 -6.00
CA ARG A 138 15.86 -1.90 -5.15
C ARG A 138 15.57 -1.28 -3.78
N ASN A 139 14.36 -0.77 -3.55
CA ASN A 139 13.95 -0.33 -2.22
C ASN A 139 13.87 -1.55 -1.31
N ALA A 140 14.85 -1.69 -0.41
CA ALA A 140 14.95 -2.84 0.48
C ALA A 140 13.71 -3.00 1.36
N MET A 141 13.10 -1.89 1.81
CA MET A 141 11.88 -1.96 2.61
C MET A 141 10.69 -2.46 1.80
N SER A 142 10.49 -2.03 0.56
CA SER A 142 9.43 -2.56 -0.30
C SER A 142 9.65 -4.04 -0.64
N ALA A 143 10.90 -4.43 -0.90
CA ALA A 143 11.25 -5.81 -1.20
C ALA A 143 11.02 -6.75 0.00
N TRP A 144 11.45 -6.35 1.20
CA TRP A 144 11.21 -7.12 2.42
C TRP A 144 9.73 -7.06 2.84
N GLY A 145 9.06 -5.93 2.67
CA GLY A 145 7.63 -5.80 2.93
C GLY A 145 6.80 -6.79 2.11
N GLN A 146 7.10 -6.94 0.82
CA GLN A 146 6.50 -7.97 -0.02
C GLN A 146 6.88 -9.38 0.48
N ASN A 147 8.16 -9.66 0.77
CA ASN A 147 8.61 -10.98 1.21
C ASN A 147 8.02 -11.47 2.55
N TYR A 148 7.54 -10.57 3.41
CA TYR A 148 6.89 -10.90 4.69
C TYR A 148 5.37 -10.76 4.64
N ALA A 149 4.79 -10.35 3.51
CA ALA A 149 3.35 -10.14 3.42
C ALA A 149 2.57 -11.46 3.53
N ASP A 150 1.39 -11.46 4.14
CA ASP A 150 0.48 -12.60 3.99
C ASP A 150 -0.17 -12.58 2.60
N ILE A 151 -0.36 -11.38 2.05
CA ILE A 151 -1.02 -11.12 0.77
C ILE A 151 -0.30 -9.98 0.03
N VAL A 152 -0.07 -10.17 -1.26
CA VAL A 152 0.37 -9.10 -2.17
C VAL A 152 -0.80 -8.67 -3.05
N LEU A 153 -1.13 -7.38 -3.02
CA LEU A 153 -2.06 -6.76 -3.95
C LEU A 153 -1.27 -6.17 -5.11
N HIS A 154 -1.35 -6.82 -6.28
CA HIS A 154 -0.70 -6.34 -7.48
C HIS A 154 -1.66 -5.44 -8.27
N ILE A 155 -1.46 -4.13 -8.18
CA ILE A 155 -2.30 -3.12 -8.83
C ILE A 155 -1.79 -2.83 -10.24
N VAL A 156 -2.65 -3.01 -11.24
CA VAL A 156 -2.30 -2.85 -12.64
C VAL A 156 -3.23 -1.85 -13.31
N LYS A 157 -2.64 -0.81 -13.91
CA LYS A 157 -3.36 0.07 -14.83
C LYS A 157 -3.31 -0.52 -16.24
N LEU A 158 -4.47 -0.73 -16.88
CA LEU A 158 -4.57 -1.47 -18.15
C LEU A 158 -4.17 -0.63 -19.37
N THR A 159 -2.90 -0.22 -19.41
CA THR A 159 -2.27 0.56 -20.47
C THR A 159 -1.11 -0.22 -21.07
N GLN A 160 -0.56 0.27 -22.20
CA GLN A 160 0.66 -0.32 -22.77
C GLN A 160 1.86 -0.24 -21.82
N GLN A 161 1.95 0.82 -21.01
CA GLN A 161 2.99 0.93 -19.98
C GLN A 161 2.75 -0.08 -18.85
N GLY A 162 1.50 -0.24 -18.39
CA GLY A 162 1.14 -1.23 -17.39
C GLY A 162 1.39 -2.66 -17.85
N LEU A 163 1.17 -2.97 -19.13
CA LEU A 163 1.51 -4.28 -19.72
C LEU A 163 3.01 -4.55 -19.65
N ARG A 164 3.84 -3.59 -20.06
CA ARG A 164 5.30 -3.71 -20.00
C ARG A 164 5.81 -3.86 -18.57
N PHE A 165 5.26 -3.09 -17.64
CA PHE A 165 5.58 -3.24 -16.22
C PHE A 165 5.19 -4.64 -15.71
N THR A 166 3.97 -5.09 -16.02
CA THR A 166 3.48 -6.40 -15.63
C THR A 166 4.41 -7.50 -16.12
N ASN A 167 4.72 -7.55 -17.43
CA ASN A 167 5.63 -8.58 -17.96
C ASN A 167 7.01 -8.56 -17.30
N ALA A 168 7.53 -7.39 -16.91
CA ALA A 168 8.82 -7.29 -16.21
C ALA A 168 8.78 -7.74 -14.74
N TYR A 169 7.62 -7.70 -14.09
CA TYR A 169 7.45 -8.01 -12.67
C TYR A 169 6.77 -9.36 -12.41
N MET A 170 6.17 -10.00 -13.41
CA MET A 170 5.49 -11.28 -13.21
C MET A 170 6.45 -12.39 -12.78
N ASP A 171 7.71 -12.38 -13.24
CA ASP A 171 8.71 -13.36 -12.77
C ASP A 171 8.95 -13.22 -11.26
N TYR A 172 8.93 -12.00 -10.71
CA TYR A 172 9.02 -11.79 -9.26
C TYR A 172 7.84 -12.44 -8.52
N TYR A 173 6.61 -12.25 -9.00
CA TYR A 173 5.43 -12.84 -8.35
C TYR A 173 5.32 -14.36 -8.54
N ASN A 174 5.79 -14.88 -9.68
CA ASN A 174 5.70 -16.30 -10.01
C ASN A 174 6.85 -17.13 -9.42
N GLU A 175 8.07 -16.57 -9.34
CA GLU A 175 9.27 -17.32 -8.96
C GLU A 175 9.73 -17.03 -7.54
N ILE A 176 9.60 -15.78 -7.08
CA ILE A 176 10.18 -15.33 -5.81
C ILE A 176 9.12 -15.32 -4.71
N TRP A 177 7.90 -14.86 -5.03
CA TRP A 177 6.83 -14.80 -4.06
C TRP A 177 6.15 -16.16 -3.85
N ARG A 178 5.87 -16.51 -2.58
CA ARG A 178 5.28 -17.81 -2.20
C ARG A 178 3.90 -17.68 -1.54
N GLY A 179 3.43 -16.47 -1.31
CA GLY A 179 2.12 -16.20 -0.71
C GLY A 179 1.02 -15.97 -1.74
N LYS A 180 -0.16 -15.56 -1.26
CA LYS A 180 -1.29 -15.20 -2.12
C LYS A 180 -0.98 -13.89 -2.84
N VAL A 181 -1.19 -13.85 -4.16
CA VAL A 181 -1.23 -12.61 -4.93
C VAL A 181 -2.67 -12.38 -5.37
N ILE A 182 -3.16 -11.17 -5.20
CA ILE A 182 -4.44 -10.72 -5.74
C ILE A 182 -4.11 -9.70 -6.82
N HIS A 183 -4.42 -10.04 -8.07
CA HIS A 183 -4.22 -9.18 -9.21
C HIS A 183 -5.43 -8.28 -9.41
N ILE A 184 -5.22 -6.97 -9.37
CA ILE A 184 -6.29 -5.98 -9.41
C ILE A 184 -6.13 -5.12 -10.65
N ALA A 185 -7.14 -5.17 -11.52
CA ALA A 185 -7.28 -4.27 -12.65
C ALA A 185 -7.80 -2.93 -12.14
N ASN A 186 -6.97 -1.89 -12.16
CA ASN A 186 -7.42 -0.54 -11.84
C ASN A 186 -7.81 0.19 -13.14
N ALA A 187 -9.11 0.37 -13.34
CA ALA A 187 -9.65 0.99 -14.53
C ALA A 187 -9.32 2.49 -14.57
N ASP A 188 -8.95 2.96 -15.76
CA ASP A 188 -8.88 4.39 -16.06
C ASP A 188 -10.06 4.82 -16.95
N LYS A 189 -10.11 6.10 -17.31
CA LYS A 189 -11.18 6.66 -18.16
C LYS A 189 -11.34 5.96 -19.51
N ASN A 190 -10.30 5.25 -19.97
CA ASN A 190 -10.25 4.56 -21.26
C ASN A 190 -10.29 3.03 -21.10
N TYR A 191 -10.76 2.53 -19.96
CA TYR A 191 -10.83 1.10 -19.68
C TYR A 191 -11.74 0.35 -20.67
N ILE A 192 -11.19 -0.70 -21.26
CA ILE A 192 -11.88 -1.54 -22.27
C ILE A 192 -12.08 -3.00 -21.82
N GLY A 193 -11.92 -3.26 -20.52
CA GLY A 193 -11.97 -4.61 -19.93
C GLY A 193 -10.62 -5.32 -19.86
N THR A 194 -10.57 -6.43 -19.14
CA THR A 194 -9.34 -7.17 -18.82
C THR A 194 -8.83 -8.08 -19.94
N LYS A 195 -9.74 -8.71 -20.71
CA LYS A 195 -9.41 -9.85 -21.57
C LYS A 195 -8.25 -9.62 -22.55
N LYS A 196 -8.22 -8.44 -23.19
CA LYS A 196 -7.14 -8.11 -24.13
C LYS A 196 -5.79 -7.97 -23.43
N PHE A 197 -5.79 -7.47 -22.20
CA PHE A 197 -4.61 -7.32 -21.38
C PHE A 197 -4.12 -8.68 -20.89
N GLU A 198 -5.01 -9.50 -20.31
CA GLU A 198 -4.70 -10.87 -19.85
C GLU A 198 -4.10 -11.72 -20.96
N ASN A 199 -4.67 -11.66 -22.17
CA ASN A 199 -4.15 -12.37 -23.35
C ASN A 199 -2.80 -11.86 -23.87
N ALA A 200 -2.38 -10.65 -23.48
CA ALA A 200 -1.15 -10.03 -23.92
C ALA A 200 0.01 -10.19 -22.92
N VAL A 201 -0.27 -10.67 -21.70
CA VAL A 201 0.76 -10.95 -20.69
C VAL A 201 1.46 -12.26 -21.03
N ASP A 202 2.80 -12.23 -21.09
CA ASP A 202 3.61 -13.33 -21.65
C ASP A 202 3.50 -14.63 -20.83
N VAL A 203 3.41 -14.51 -19.50
CA VAL A 203 3.41 -15.63 -18.56
C VAL A 203 2.02 -15.99 -18.02
N GLY A 204 0.97 -15.42 -18.62
CA GLY A 204 -0.40 -15.56 -18.16
C GLY A 204 -0.70 -14.71 -16.93
N LEU A 205 -1.86 -14.07 -16.91
CA LEU A 205 -2.38 -13.28 -15.81
C LEU A 205 -3.90 -13.43 -15.77
N HIS A 206 -4.45 -13.56 -14.58
CA HIS A 206 -5.88 -13.40 -14.36
C HIS A 206 -6.12 -12.32 -13.30
N PHE A 207 -7.08 -11.43 -13.54
CA PHE A 207 -7.47 -10.44 -12.55
C PHE A 207 -8.55 -11.00 -11.63
N ASP A 208 -8.29 -10.97 -10.33
CA ASP A 208 -9.25 -11.36 -9.28
C ASP A 208 -10.34 -10.31 -9.08
N LEU A 209 -10.00 -9.03 -9.32
CA LEU A 209 -10.91 -7.89 -9.14
C LEU A 209 -10.62 -6.81 -10.17
N SER A 210 -11.67 -6.07 -10.57
CA SER A 210 -11.55 -4.82 -11.31
C SER A 210 -12.09 -3.66 -10.48
N LEU A 211 -11.26 -2.66 -10.18
CA LEU A 211 -11.70 -1.41 -9.59
C LEU A 211 -12.18 -0.49 -10.72
N PRO A 212 -13.43 0.03 -10.67
CA PRO A 212 -13.95 0.91 -11.70
C PRO A 212 -13.28 2.29 -11.62
N TYR A 213 -13.25 2.98 -12.75
CA TYR A 213 -12.90 4.39 -12.77
C TYR A 213 -13.99 5.20 -12.04
N ASP A 214 -13.58 6.02 -11.09
CA ASP A 214 -14.47 6.90 -10.34
C ASP A 214 -13.79 8.26 -10.12
N GLU A 215 -14.44 9.33 -10.58
CA GLU A 215 -13.93 10.70 -10.44
C GLU A 215 -13.81 11.12 -8.97
N GLN A 216 -14.66 10.61 -8.07
CA GLN A 216 -14.53 10.90 -6.63
C GLN A 216 -13.24 10.33 -6.05
N VAL A 217 -12.74 9.22 -6.60
CA VAL A 217 -11.47 8.64 -6.20
C VAL A 217 -10.30 9.53 -6.64
N GLU A 218 -10.34 10.08 -7.86
CA GLU A 218 -9.35 11.09 -8.28
C GLU A 218 -9.39 12.35 -7.40
N LEU A 219 -10.58 12.78 -6.99
CA LEU A 219 -10.76 13.94 -6.10
C LEU A 219 -10.29 13.66 -4.66
N SER A 220 -10.30 12.41 -4.21
CA SER A 220 -9.96 12.05 -2.82
C SER A 220 -8.54 12.46 -2.42
N GLU A 221 -7.57 12.32 -3.33
CA GLU A 221 -6.18 12.77 -3.11
C GLU A 221 -6.10 14.28 -2.82
N ASN A 222 -6.93 15.08 -3.50
CA ASN A 222 -6.93 16.53 -3.40
C ASN A 222 -7.78 17.07 -2.23
N THR A 223 -8.72 16.26 -1.73
CA THR A 223 -9.55 16.62 -0.58
C THR A 223 -8.95 16.13 0.75
N GLY A 224 -7.96 15.23 0.67
CA GLY A 224 -7.32 14.58 1.80
C GLY A 224 -8.26 13.85 2.74
N VAL A 225 -9.28 13.25 2.11
CA VAL A 225 -10.17 12.29 2.75
C VAL A 225 -10.28 11.09 1.81
N PRO A 226 -10.03 9.86 2.29
CA PRO A 226 -10.19 8.65 1.48
C PRO A 226 -11.59 8.59 0.86
N ALA A 227 -11.67 8.20 -0.42
CA ALA A 227 -12.91 8.21 -1.19
C ALA A 227 -14.05 7.45 -0.50
N ILE A 228 -13.73 6.36 0.21
CA ILE A 228 -14.74 5.57 0.91
C ILE A 228 -15.43 6.34 2.06
N GLU A 229 -14.77 7.29 2.73
CA GLU A 229 -15.33 8.02 3.88
C GLU A 229 -16.37 9.05 3.44
N ASN A 230 -16.10 9.73 2.32
CA ASN A 230 -16.94 10.78 1.77
C ASN A 230 -17.75 10.30 0.56
N TYR A 231 -18.02 9.00 0.45
CA TYR A 231 -18.79 8.42 -0.65
C TYR A 231 -20.26 8.83 -0.53
N HIS A 232 -20.56 10.08 -0.89
CA HIS A 232 -21.92 10.56 -1.04
C HIS A 232 -22.54 9.80 -2.20
N LYS A 233 -23.78 9.31 -2.02
CA LYS A 233 -24.62 8.64 -3.04
C LYS A 233 -24.92 9.54 -4.24
N LEU A 234 -23.91 10.04 -4.95
CA LEU A 234 -24.06 10.72 -6.22
C LEU A 234 -24.16 9.66 -7.31
N LYS A 235 -25.31 9.73 -7.97
CA LYS A 235 -26.01 8.67 -8.69
C LYS A 235 -25.48 8.50 -10.12
N LEU A 236 -24.15 8.48 -10.31
CA LEU A 236 -23.58 8.66 -11.66
C LEU A 236 -22.83 7.46 -12.27
N PHE A 237 -22.52 6.39 -11.53
CA PHE A 237 -21.91 5.19 -12.14
C PHE A 237 -22.48 3.88 -11.58
N SER A 238 -22.61 2.89 -12.46
CA SER A 238 -23.32 1.62 -12.25
C SER A 238 -22.52 0.57 -11.47
N GLU A 239 -21.22 0.79 -11.27
CA GLU A 239 -20.37 -0.01 -10.39
C GLU A 239 -19.80 0.92 -9.31
N ASN A 240 -20.05 0.56 -8.05
CA ASN A 240 -19.68 1.39 -6.91
C ASN A 240 -18.25 1.03 -6.49
N TYR A 241 -17.29 1.97 -6.62
CA TYR A 241 -15.91 1.77 -6.20
C TYR A 241 -15.82 1.28 -4.74
N ARG A 242 -16.68 1.79 -3.85
CA ARG A 242 -16.76 1.32 -2.45
C ARG A 242 -17.15 -0.16 -2.37
N SER A 243 -18.05 -0.65 -3.22
CA SER A 243 -18.41 -2.07 -3.25
C SER A 243 -17.22 -2.94 -3.68
N CYS A 244 -16.43 -2.51 -4.65
CA CYS A 244 -15.23 -3.23 -5.07
C CYS A 244 -14.13 -3.21 -3.99
N ILE A 245 -13.94 -2.08 -3.28
CA ILE A 245 -13.03 -2.03 -2.12
C ILE A 245 -13.54 -2.92 -0.97
N PHE A 246 -14.85 -3.03 -0.78
CA PHE A 246 -15.42 -3.97 0.19
C PHE A 246 -15.19 -5.44 -0.21
N GLU A 247 -15.31 -5.76 -1.49
CA GLU A 247 -14.94 -7.08 -2.01
C GLU A 247 -13.45 -7.36 -1.79
N LEU A 248 -12.58 -6.40 -2.08
CA LEU A 248 -11.15 -6.47 -1.78
C LEU A 248 -10.89 -6.71 -0.29
N MET A 249 -11.58 -5.98 0.59
CA MET A 249 -11.49 -6.15 2.05
C MET A 249 -11.84 -7.58 2.47
N ASN A 250 -12.88 -8.18 1.88
CA ASN A 250 -13.23 -9.58 2.14
C ASN A 250 -12.16 -10.54 1.63
N LEU A 251 -11.59 -10.30 0.44
CA LEU A 251 -10.52 -11.13 -0.11
C LEU A 251 -9.27 -11.11 0.78
N VAL A 252 -8.91 -9.94 1.34
CA VAL A 252 -7.74 -9.82 2.23
C VAL A 252 -8.01 -10.27 3.66
N SER A 253 -9.28 -10.27 4.09
CA SER A 253 -9.68 -10.74 5.42
C SER A 253 -9.93 -12.24 5.46
N SER A 254 -10.23 -12.88 4.31
CA SER A 254 -10.40 -14.33 4.23
C SER A 254 -9.15 -15.08 4.71
N THR A 255 -9.30 -16.00 5.65
CA THR A 255 -8.26 -16.99 5.94
C THR A 255 -8.21 -17.94 4.75
N ASN A 256 -7.02 -18.20 4.21
CA ASN A 256 -6.89 -19.27 3.22
C ASN A 256 -7.18 -20.58 3.96
N ASP A 257 -8.34 -21.18 3.71
CA ASP A 257 -8.59 -22.59 3.97
C ASP A 257 -7.79 -23.45 2.98
#